data_AF-A0A3D3NYK1-F1
#
_entry.id   AF-A0A3D3NYK1-F1
#
_cell.length_a   1.000
_cell.length_b   1.000
_cell.length_c   1.000
_cell.angle_alpha   90.00
_cell.angle_beta   90.00
_cell.angle_gamma   90.00
#
_symmetry.space_group_name_H-M   'P 1'
#
loop_
_entity.id
_entity.type
_entity.pdbx_description
1 polymer ?
#
loop_
_entity_poly.entity_id
_entity_poly.type
_entity_poly.pdbx_seq_one_letter_code
_entity_poly.pdbx_strand_id
1 'polypeptide(L)'
;MPGSTITRLKPEEIASGGLKGYDVVVFSGGSGSAQAASLGDEGREKVREFVKDGGGYVGICAGAYLACSNFSWGLGILNASTVSSKWMRGSGYMDAEVTVDGAPILGPVEGVFKVRYN
;
A
#
# COMPACT_ATOMS: atom_id res chain seq x y z
N MET A 1 2.40 -10.26 -12.03
CA MET A 1 1.22 -11.12 -12.12
C MET A 1 0.99 -11.44 -13.59
N PRO A 2 1.41 -12.61 -14.09
CA PRO A 2 1.13 -12.99 -15.47
C PRO A 2 -0.39 -12.91 -15.72
N GLY A 3 -0.81 -12.23 -16.79
CA GLY A 3 -2.23 -12.08 -17.14
C GLY A 3 -2.98 -10.94 -16.45
N SER A 4 -2.36 -10.14 -15.58
CA SER A 4 -3.01 -8.96 -15.01
C SER A 4 -3.03 -7.78 -15.97
N THR A 5 -4.16 -7.08 -16.06
CA THR A 5 -4.25 -5.78 -16.74
C THR A 5 -3.91 -4.66 -15.76
N ILE A 6 -3.11 -3.69 -16.21
CA ILE A 6 -2.70 -2.55 -15.37
C ILE A 6 -3.25 -1.27 -15.99
N THR A 7 -4.03 -0.53 -15.20
CA THR A 7 -4.53 0.80 -15.56
C THR A 7 -4.00 1.82 -14.56
N ARG A 8 -3.62 3.00 -15.04
CA ARG A 8 -3.29 4.15 -14.18
C ARG A 8 -4.55 4.96 -13.96
N LEU A 9 -4.92 5.16 -12.70
CA LEU A 9 -6.01 6.04 -12.30
C LEU A 9 -5.47 7.30 -11.64
N LYS A 10 -6.04 8.44 -12.00
CA LYS A 10 -5.84 9.72 -11.33
C LYS A 10 -6.66 9.77 -10.05
N PRO A 11 -6.28 10.63 -9.09
CA PRO A 11 -7.03 10.78 -7.84
C PRO A 11 -8.51 11.13 -8.05
N GLU A 12 -8.81 11.97 -9.03
CA GLU A 12 -10.19 12.38 -9.35
C GLU A 12 -11.03 11.21 -9.91
N GLU A 13 -10.40 10.29 -10.64
CA GLU A 13 -11.05 9.07 -11.13
C GLU A 13 -11.35 8.11 -9.98
N ILE A 14 -10.47 8.04 -8.97
CA ILE A 14 -10.72 7.25 -7.76
C ILE A 14 -11.89 7.85 -6.98
N ALA A 15 -11.89 9.18 -6.76
CA ALA A 15 -12.96 9.88 -6.04
C ALA A 15 -14.34 9.69 -6.70
N SER A 16 -14.40 9.67 -8.04
CA SER A 16 -15.64 9.44 -8.79
C SER A 16 -16.04 7.95 -8.90
N GLY A 17 -15.40 7.04 -8.15
CA GLY A 17 -15.76 5.62 -8.07
C GLY A 17 -15.09 4.74 -9.13
N GLY A 18 -13.99 5.20 -9.72
CA GLY A 18 -13.24 4.49 -10.76
C GLY A 18 -12.55 3.19 -10.31
N LEU A 19 -12.64 2.81 -9.04
CA LEU A 19 -12.16 1.51 -8.54
C LEU A 19 -13.13 0.36 -8.84
N LYS A 20 -14.35 0.63 -9.31
CA LYS A 20 -15.30 -0.42 -9.69
C LYS A 20 -14.75 -1.27 -10.83
N GLY A 21 -14.79 -2.59 -10.66
CA GLY A 21 -14.31 -3.56 -11.66
C GLY A 21 -12.81 -3.85 -11.61
N TYR A 22 -12.09 -3.31 -10.62
CA TYR A 22 -10.71 -3.71 -10.32
C TYR A 22 -10.67 -4.70 -9.17
N ASP A 23 -9.72 -5.63 -9.20
CA ASP A 23 -9.51 -6.57 -8.08
C ASP A 23 -8.55 -6.00 -7.02
N VAL A 24 -7.62 -5.14 -7.44
CA VAL A 24 -6.54 -4.62 -6.58
C VAL A 24 -6.25 -3.16 -6.89
N VAL A 25 -6.07 -2.33 -5.86
CA VAL A 25 -5.51 -0.98 -5.96
C VAL A 25 -4.07 -0.97 -5.46
N VAL A 26 -3.18 -0.29 -6.20
CA VAL A 26 -1.75 -0.22 -5.89
C VAL A 26 -1.32 1.22 -5.66
N PHE A 27 -0.76 1.51 -4.48
CA PHE A 27 -0.13 2.79 -4.16
C PHE A 27 1.39 2.62 -4.07
N SER A 28 2.12 3.30 -4.95
CA SER A 28 3.57 3.24 -5.03
C SER A 28 4.28 4.01 -3.91
N GLY A 29 5.62 4.02 -3.94
CA GLY A 29 6.44 4.91 -3.12
C GLY A 29 6.24 6.39 -3.44
N GLY A 30 6.87 7.26 -2.64
CA GLY A 30 6.74 8.72 -2.75
C GLY A 30 6.46 9.38 -1.39
N SER A 31 5.41 10.19 -1.32
CA SER A 31 4.95 10.83 -0.08
C SER A 31 3.52 10.39 0.24
N GLY A 32 3.33 9.68 1.35
CA GLY A 32 2.02 9.16 1.75
C GLY A 32 1.02 10.28 2.06
N SER A 33 1.49 11.37 2.68
CA SER A 33 0.66 12.55 2.93
C SER A 33 0.28 13.29 1.65
N ALA A 34 1.17 13.32 0.65
CA ALA A 34 0.83 13.90 -0.66
C ALA A 34 -0.18 13.02 -1.41
N GLN A 35 -0.03 11.68 -1.37
CA GLN A 35 -1.01 10.76 -1.93
C GLN A 35 -2.39 10.93 -1.28
N ALA A 36 -2.44 11.01 0.06
CA ALA A 36 -3.67 11.28 0.80
C ALA A 36 -4.29 12.63 0.43
N ALA A 37 -3.47 13.68 0.32
CA ALA A 37 -3.93 15.02 -0.06
C ALA A 37 -4.49 15.04 -1.49
N SER A 38 -3.84 14.37 -2.44
CA SER A 38 -4.30 14.26 -3.81
C SER A 38 -5.62 13.50 -3.93
N LEU A 39 -5.82 12.43 -3.14
CA LEU A 39 -7.09 11.72 -3.08
C LEU A 39 -8.23 12.57 -2.50
N GLY A 40 -7.92 13.50 -1.61
CA GLY A 40 -8.92 14.23 -0.83
C GLY A 40 -9.72 13.31 0.10
N ASP A 41 -10.78 13.84 0.72
CA ASP A 41 -11.61 13.06 1.63
C ASP A 41 -12.42 11.98 0.89
N GLU A 42 -13.00 12.34 -0.26
CA GLU A 42 -13.82 11.44 -1.06
C GLU A 42 -13.00 10.28 -1.66
N GLY A 43 -11.84 10.56 -2.27
CA GLY A 43 -10.98 9.52 -2.82
C GLY A 43 -10.46 8.56 -1.75
N ARG A 44 -10.13 9.07 -0.55
CA ARG A 44 -9.75 8.22 0.60
C ARG A 44 -10.90 7.31 1.03
N GLU A 45 -12.12 7.83 1.09
CA GLU A 45 -13.28 7.01 1.41
C GLU A 45 -13.57 5.97 0.33
N LYS A 46 -13.43 6.30 -0.96
CA LYS A 46 -13.55 5.31 -2.04
C LYS A 46 -12.54 4.18 -1.96
N VAL A 47 -11.32 4.46 -1.54
CA VAL A 47 -10.32 3.40 -1.29
C VAL A 47 -10.72 2.54 -0.08
N ARG A 48 -11.26 3.13 0.99
CA ARG A 48 -11.74 2.38 2.15
C ARG A 48 -12.93 1.48 1.82
N GLU A 49 -13.93 2.02 1.12
CA GLU A 49 -15.08 1.27 0.61
C GLU A 49 -14.62 0.09 -0.26
N PHE A 50 -13.72 0.35 -1.21
CA PHE A 50 -13.17 -0.68 -2.08
C PHE A 50 -12.54 -1.86 -1.30
N VAL A 51 -11.71 -1.56 -0.30
CA VAL A 51 -11.07 -2.60 0.53
C VAL A 51 -12.09 -3.32 1.40
N LYS A 52 -13.04 -2.58 1.98
CA LYS A 52 -14.12 -3.15 2.81
C LYS A 52 -15.02 -4.10 2.01
N ASP A 53 -15.23 -3.81 0.72
CA ASP A 53 -16.04 -4.61 -0.19
C ASP A 53 -15.26 -5.80 -0.80
N GLY A 54 -14.02 -6.06 -0.32
CA GLY A 54 -13.21 -7.22 -0.70
C GLY A 54 -12.12 -6.94 -1.74
N GLY A 55 -11.94 -5.68 -2.14
CA GLY A 55 -10.85 -5.27 -3.02
C GLY A 55 -9.47 -5.37 -2.34
N GLY A 56 -8.47 -5.84 -3.08
CA GLY A 56 -7.10 -5.95 -2.58
C GLY A 56 -6.37 -4.61 -2.52
N TYR A 57 -5.50 -4.43 -1.52
CA TYR A 57 -4.65 -3.26 -1.40
C TYR A 57 -3.17 -3.64 -1.42
N VAL A 58 -2.38 -2.99 -2.27
CA VAL A 58 -0.91 -3.12 -2.26
C VAL A 58 -0.29 -1.74 -2.07
N GLY A 59 0.36 -1.54 -0.93
CA GLY A 59 1.10 -0.32 -0.61
C GLY A 59 2.60 -0.57 -0.59
N ILE A 60 3.37 0.24 -1.30
CA ILE A 60 4.84 0.15 -1.35
C ILE A 60 5.44 1.43 -0.79
N CYS A 61 6.34 1.33 0.19
CA CYS A 61 6.99 2.48 0.82
C CYS A 61 5.95 3.49 1.35
N ALA A 62 5.79 4.65 0.71
CA ALA A 62 4.77 5.63 1.05
C ALA A 62 3.33 5.09 0.99
N GLY A 63 3.02 4.23 0.01
CA GLY A 63 1.72 3.57 -0.06
C GLY A 63 1.47 2.65 1.15
N ALA A 64 2.51 2.01 1.69
CA ALA A 64 2.35 1.23 2.92
C ALA A 64 2.01 2.15 4.11
N TYR A 65 2.61 3.34 4.18
CA TYR A 65 2.30 4.32 5.23
C TYR A 65 0.89 4.89 5.09
N LEU A 66 0.42 5.06 3.84
CA LEU A 66 -0.94 5.49 3.55
C LEU A 66 -2.00 4.52 4.11
N ALA A 67 -1.70 3.23 4.20
CA ALA A 67 -2.62 2.25 4.79
C ALA A 67 -2.71 2.31 6.33
N CYS A 68 -1.65 2.76 7.02
CA CYS A 68 -1.54 2.74 8.48
C CYS A 68 -2.61 3.59 9.19
N SER A 69 -2.89 3.27 10.44
CA SER A 69 -3.91 3.92 11.27
C SER A 69 -3.39 5.08 12.14
N ASN A 70 -2.07 5.24 12.27
CA ASN A 70 -1.47 6.25 13.14
C ASN A 70 -1.26 7.63 12.50
N PHE A 71 -1.75 7.84 11.28
CA PHE A 71 -1.69 9.13 10.59
C PHE A 71 -3.10 9.69 10.38
N SER A 72 -3.34 10.95 10.73
CA SER A 72 -4.64 11.61 10.50
C SER A 72 -5.02 11.71 9.01
N TRP A 73 -4.00 11.76 8.13
CA TRP A 73 -4.19 11.73 6.68
C TRP A 73 -4.31 10.31 6.11
N GLY A 74 -3.96 9.27 6.89
CA GLY A 74 -3.96 7.88 6.44
C GLY A 74 -5.36 7.33 6.14
N LEU A 75 -5.38 6.20 5.45
CA LEU A 75 -6.59 5.44 5.17
C LEU A 75 -7.07 4.68 6.40
N GLY A 76 -6.19 4.26 7.31
CA GLY A 76 -6.57 3.50 8.50
C GLY A 76 -7.17 2.12 8.20
N ILE A 77 -6.85 1.54 7.04
CA ILE A 77 -7.30 0.21 6.62
C ILE A 77 -6.40 -0.90 7.17
N LEU A 78 -5.21 -0.56 7.66
CA LEU A 78 -4.30 -1.46 8.33
C LEU A 78 -4.15 -1.04 9.79
N ASN A 79 -4.48 -1.95 10.72
CA ASN A 79 -4.28 -1.75 12.15
C ASN A 79 -2.79 -1.89 12.54
N ALA A 80 -1.97 -0.99 11.99
CA ALA A 80 -0.54 -0.92 12.23
C ALA A 80 -0.09 0.54 12.32
N SER A 81 0.96 0.75 13.11
CA SER A 81 1.58 2.05 13.32
C SER A 81 3.03 2.02 12.87
N THR A 82 3.48 3.08 12.21
CA THR A 82 4.90 3.27 11.94
C THR A 82 5.66 3.50 13.26
N VAL A 83 6.81 2.83 13.43
CA VAL A 83 7.67 2.98 14.62
C VAL A 83 8.23 4.42 14.73
N SER A 84 8.35 5.14 13.60
CA SER A 84 8.54 6.58 13.61
C SER A 84 8.12 7.20 12.28
N SER A 85 7.82 8.49 12.31
CA SER A 85 7.45 9.30 11.15
C SER A 85 8.64 9.67 10.24
N LYS A 86 9.87 9.26 10.56
CA LYS A 86 11.05 9.54 9.73
C LYS A 86 11.03 8.66 8.49
N TRP A 87 10.92 9.28 7.32
CA TRP A 87 10.91 8.60 6.02
C TRP A 87 12.31 8.24 5.53
N MET A 88 13.34 9.02 5.90
CA MET A 88 14.74 8.76 5.57
C MET A 88 15.46 8.15 6.79
N ARG A 89 15.67 6.84 6.78
CA ARG A 89 16.30 6.10 7.90
C ARG A 89 17.67 5.51 7.57
N GLY A 90 18.20 5.85 6.39
CA GLY A 90 19.44 5.29 5.84
C GLY A 90 19.16 4.32 4.69
N SER A 91 20.22 3.77 4.14
CA SER A 91 20.19 2.76 3.08
C SER A 91 21.08 1.58 3.49
N GLY A 92 20.79 0.39 3.02
CA GLY A 92 21.53 -0.81 3.40
C GLY A 92 20.86 -2.09 2.97
N TYR A 93 21.58 -3.20 3.14
CA TYR A 93 21.00 -4.53 3.02
C TYR A 93 20.31 -4.92 4.31
N MET A 94 19.05 -5.29 4.20
CA MET A 94 18.22 -5.81 5.28
C MET A 94 18.08 -7.32 5.13
N ASP A 95 18.09 -8.01 6.26
CA ASP A 95 17.65 -9.40 6.33
C ASP A 95 16.11 -9.42 6.39
N ALA A 96 15.50 -10.20 5.51
CA ALA A 96 14.06 -10.40 5.45
C ALA A 96 13.74 -11.90 5.39
N GLU A 97 12.59 -12.28 5.91
CA GLU A 97 12.04 -13.62 5.81
C GLU A 97 10.54 -13.53 5.50
N VAL A 98 10.01 -14.54 4.82
CA VAL A 98 8.56 -14.66 4.59
C VAL A 98 7.97 -15.43 5.76
N THR A 99 6.95 -14.85 6.40
CA THR A 99 6.22 -15.55 7.48
C THR A 99 5.47 -16.75 6.93
N VAL A 100 5.09 -17.69 7.81
CA VAL A 100 4.26 -18.85 7.43
C VAL A 100 2.98 -18.40 6.71
N ASP A 101 2.32 -17.35 7.21
CA ASP A 101 1.10 -16.80 6.62
C ASP A 101 1.36 -16.03 5.31
N GLY A 102 2.58 -15.53 5.11
CA GLY A 102 2.98 -14.84 3.88
C GLY A 102 3.35 -15.80 2.74
N ALA A 103 3.76 -17.03 3.05
CA ALA A 103 4.25 -17.99 2.06
C ALA A 103 3.24 -18.34 0.95
N PRO A 104 1.93 -18.51 1.22
CA PRO A 104 0.93 -18.72 0.17
C PRO A 104 0.81 -17.55 -0.82
N ILE A 105 1.19 -16.34 -0.42
CA ILE A 105 1.03 -15.10 -1.21
C ILE A 105 2.34 -14.73 -1.92
N LEU A 106 3.45 -14.76 -1.19
CA LEU A 106 4.77 -14.28 -1.64
C LEU A 106 5.64 -15.41 -2.23
N GLY A 107 5.19 -16.66 -2.11
CA GLY A 107 5.90 -17.85 -2.57
C GLY A 107 6.79 -18.46 -1.48
N PRO A 108 7.25 -19.70 -1.69
CA PRO A 108 8.11 -20.41 -0.76
C PRO A 108 9.54 -19.86 -0.87
N VAL A 109 9.84 -18.79 -0.15
CA VAL A 109 11.21 -18.33 0.05
C VAL A 109 11.75 -18.99 1.31
N GLU A 110 12.73 -19.88 1.15
CA GLU A 110 13.34 -20.56 2.29
C GLU A 110 14.31 -19.64 3.03
N GLY A 111 14.12 -19.52 4.34
CA GLY A 111 15.03 -18.83 5.24
C GLY A 111 15.11 -17.31 5.02
N VAL A 112 16.20 -16.73 5.54
CA VAL A 112 16.47 -15.29 5.46
C VAL A 112 17.14 -14.95 4.14
N PHE A 113 16.64 -13.90 3.47
CA PHE A 113 17.21 -13.36 2.24
C PHE A 113 17.52 -11.87 2.38
N LYS A 114 18.46 -11.39 1.55
CA LYS A 114 18.91 -9.98 1.57
C LYS A 114 18.04 -9.13 0.66
N VAL A 115 17.48 -8.05 1.21
CA VAL A 115 16.77 -7.01 0.47
C VAL A 115 17.55 -5.70 0.57
N ARG A 116 17.81 -5.05 -0.57
CA ARG A 116 18.46 -3.74 -0.58
C ARG A 116 17.42 -2.64 -0.36
N TYR A 117 17.51 -1.96 0.78
CA TYR A 117 16.82 -0.71 1.06
C TYR A 117 17.69 0.45 0.56
N ASN A 118 17.16 1.29 -0.34
CA ASN A 118 17.88 2.44 -0.89
C ASN A 118 17.46 3.75 -0.25
#